data_AF-A0A3N5HR48-F1
#
_entry.id   AF-A0A3N5HR48-F1
#
_cell.length_a   1.000
_cell.length_b   1.000
_cell.length_c   1.000
_cell.angle_alpha   90.00
_cell.angle_beta   90.00
_cell.angle_gamma   90.00
#
_symmetry.space_group_name_H-M   'P 1'
#
loop_
_entity.id
_entity.type
_entity.pdbx_description
1 polymer ?
#
loop_
_entity_poly.entity_id
_entity_poly.type
_entity_poly.pdbx_seq_one_letter_code
_entity_poly.pdbx_strand_id
1 'polypeptide(L)'
;FIEDRAWLRQLVEQLTNRHEAGRREPWRITDAPPDYIDRQLGAIVGIEIPITRLVGKWKVGQNRPPEDRAGVVEGLSQEGGDAAAAMARLVRGSPTA
;
A
#
# COMPACT_ATOMS: atom_id res chain seq x y z
N PHE A 1 -6.11 -21.20 7.30
CA PHE A 1 -6.47 -20.61 6.00
C PHE A 1 -7.98 -20.63 5.86
N ILE A 2 -8.55 -19.68 5.13
CA ILE A 2 -10.00 -19.56 4.94
C ILE A 2 -10.33 -20.10 3.55
N GLU A 3 -11.14 -21.15 3.48
CA GLU A 3 -11.57 -21.79 2.23
C GLU A 3 -13.06 -21.56 1.94
N ASP A 4 -13.76 -20.85 2.83
CA ASP A 4 -15.16 -20.50 2.67
C ASP A 4 -15.37 -19.69 1.39
N ARG A 5 -16.20 -20.22 0.48
CA ARG A 5 -16.40 -19.64 -0.85
C ARG A 5 -17.10 -18.29 -0.81
N ALA A 6 -18.01 -18.08 0.14
CA ALA A 6 -18.69 -16.79 0.29
C ALA A 6 -17.72 -15.73 0.80
N TRP A 7 -16.89 -16.07 1.79
CA TRP A 7 -15.85 -15.19 2.31
C TRP A 7 -14.83 -14.82 1.23
N LEU A 8 -14.32 -15.80 0.48
CA LEU A 8 -13.36 -15.57 -0.60
C LEU A 8 -13.96 -14.69 -1.71
N ARG A 9 -15.20 -14.96 -2.11
CA ARG A 9 -15.92 -14.13 -3.09
C ARG A 9 -16.01 -12.67 -2.62
N GLN A 10 -16.41 -12.45 -1.36
CA GLN A 10 -16.53 -11.11 -0.79
C GLN A 10 -15.18 -10.38 -0.76
N LEU A 11 -14.10 -11.07 -0.38
CA LEU A 11 -12.76 -10.48 -0.37
C LEU A 11 -12.33 -10.06 -1.78
N VAL A 12 -12.47 -10.94 -2.77
CA VAL A 12 -12.12 -10.62 -4.16
C VAL A 12 -12.99 -9.46 -4.66
N GLU A 13 -14.28 -9.41 -4.33
CA GLU A 13 -15.17 -8.32 -4.75
C GLU A 13 -14.75 -6.97 -4.18
N GLN A 14 -14.37 -6.92 -2.90
CA GLN A 14 -13.84 -5.71 -2.29
C GLN A 14 -12.54 -5.26 -2.94
N LEU A 15 -11.63 -6.19 -3.25
CA LEU A 15 -10.38 -5.88 -3.94
C LEU A 15 -10.63 -5.37 -5.36
N THR A 16 -11.50 -6.04 -6.12
CA THR A 16 -11.90 -5.59 -7.46
C THR A 16 -12.47 -4.19 -7.41
N ASN A 17 -13.46 -3.92 -6.55
CA ASN A 17 -14.06 -2.60 -6.42
C ASN A 17 -13.02 -1.53 -6.08
N ARG A 18 -12.08 -1.82 -5.16
CA ARG A 18 -11.02 -0.88 -4.78
C ARG A 18 -10.05 -0.57 -5.93
N HIS A 19 -9.65 -1.58 -6.68
CA HIS A 19 -8.63 -1.42 -7.73
C HIS A 19 -9.22 -0.91 -9.06
N GLU A 20 -10.51 -1.14 -9.31
CA GLU A 20 -11.20 -0.69 -10.53
C GLU A 20 -11.91 0.67 -10.36
N ALA A 21 -12.05 1.20 -9.14
CA ALA A 21 -12.76 2.46 -8.87
C ALA A 21 -12.28 3.68 -9.68
N GLY A 22 -11.01 3.69 -10.10
CA GLY A 22 -10.43 4.78 -10.90
C GLY A 22 -10.59 4.63 -12.42
N ARG A 23 -11.17 3.53 -12.89
CA ARG A 23 -11.32 3.25 -14.33
C ARG A 23 -12.54 3.96 -14.90
N ARG A 24 -12.46 4.33 -16.17
CA ARG A 24 -13.61 4.88 -16.93
C ARG A 24 -14.76 3.88 -17.02
N GLU A 25 -14.43 2.60 -17.13
CA GLU A 25 -15.36 1.47 -17.17
C GLU A 25 -14.87 0.43 -16.15
N PRO A 26 -15.31 0.52 -14.88
CA PRO A 26 -14.87 -0.39 -13.82
C PRO A 26 -15.35 -1.81 -14.07
N TRP A 27 -14.42 -2.77 -14.06
CA TRP A 27 -14.77 -4.18 -14.15
C TRP A 27 -15.37 -4.70 -12.83
N ARG A 28 -16.40 -5.55 -12.90
CA ARG A 28 -17.02 -6.22 -11.77
C ARG A 28 -16.78 -7.72 -11.86
N ILE A 29 -16.71 -8.40 -10.73
CA ILE A 29 -16.58 -9.87 -10.71
C ILE A 29 -17.69 -10.56 -11.50
N THR A 30 -18.90 -10.03 -11.44
CA THR A 30 -20.07 -10.57 -12.16
C THR A 30 -19.98 -10.43 -13.68
N ASP A 31 -18.98 -9.70 -14.20
CA ASP A 31 -18.73 -9.61 -15.64
C ASP A 31 -18.02 -10.86 -16.16
N ALA A 32 -17.48 -11.72 -15.27
CA ALA A 32 -16.99 -13.05 -15.61
C ALA A 32 -18.10 -14.12 -15.49
N PRO A 33 -18.00 -15.23 -16.27
CA PRO A 33 -18.90 -16.36 -16.14
C PRO A 33 -18.90 -16.98 -14.72
N PRO A 34 -20.06 -17.39 -14.18
CA PRO A 34 -20.15 -17.97 -12.82
C PRO A 34 -19.25 -19.18 -12.59
N ASP A 35 -19.18 -20.10 -13.55
CA ASP A 35 -18.36 -21.31 -13.47
C ASP A 35 -16.85 -20.99 -13.44
N TYR A 36 -16.45 -19.93 -14.15
CA TYR A 36 -15.09 -19.41 -14.12
C TYR A 36 -14.77 -18.84 -12.73
N ILE A 37 -15.67 -18.03 -12.16
CA ILE A 37 -15.50 -17.47 -10.81
C ILE A 37 -15.33 -18.60 -9.79
N ASP A 38 -16.22 -19.60 -9.81
CA ASP A 38 -16.20 -20.72 -8.85
C ASP A 38 -14.91 -21.55 -8.96
N ARG A 39 -14.40 -21.76 -10.18
CA ARG A 39 -13.11 -22.43 -10.41
C ARG A 39 -11.95 -21.62 -9.84
N GLN A 40 -11.89 -20.32 -10.13
CA GLN A 40 -10.82 -19.43 -9.65
C GLN A 40 -10.82 -19.32 -8.12
N LEU A 41 -12.00 -19.21 -7.50
CA LEU A 41 -12.12 -19.21 -6.04
C LEU A 41 -11.63 -20.51 -5.40
N GLY A 42 -11.63 -21.63 -6.14
CA GLY A 42 -11.15 -22.93 -5.65
C GLY A 42 -9.65 -23.12 -5.74
N ALA A 43 -8.97 -22.24 -6.47
CA ALA A 43 -7.52 -22.26 -6.65
C ALA A 43 -6.79 -21.34 -5.67
N ILE A 44 -7.52 -20.67 -4.76
CA ILE A 44 -6.98 -19.73 -3.79
C ILE A 44 -7.39 -20.09 -2.37
N VAL A 45 -6.62 -19.61 -1.41
CA VAL A 45 -6.95 -19.64 0.01
C VAL A 45 -6.90 -18.23 0.59
N GLY A 46 -7.75 -17.98 1.57
CA GLY A 46 -7.81 -16.73 2.31
C GLY A 46 -6.85 -16.72 3.48
N ILE A 47 -6.24 -15.57 3.72
CA ILE A 47 -5.45 -15.30 4.92
C ILE A 47 -6.01 -14.03 5.54
N GLU A 48 -6.47 -14.13 6.79
CA GLU A 48 -6.77 -12.98 7.62
C GLU A 48 -5.63 -12.78 8.61
N ILE A 49 -5.12 -11.55 8.69
CA ILE A 49 -4.06 -11.18 9.64
C ILE A 49 -4.66 -10.14 10.59
N PRO A 50 -5.12 -10.55 11.78
CA PRO A 50 -5.63 -9.61 12.78
C PRO A 50 -4.53 -8.63 13.19
N ILE A 51 -4.83 -7.33 13.09
CA ILE A 51 -3.91 -6.29 13.55
C ILE A 51 -3.93 -6.27 15.07
N THR A 52 -2.89 -6.80 15.69
CA THR A 52 -2.72 -6.76 17.16
C THR A 52 -1.99 -5.50 17.61
N ARG A 53 -1.04 -5.02 16.80
CA ARG A 53 -0.25 -3.81 17.07
C ARG A 53 0.36 -3.26 15.78
N LEU A 54 0.32 -1.94 15.62
CA LEU A 54 1.06 -1.23 14.58
C LEU A 54 2.27 -0.52 15.19
N VAL A 55 3.44 -0.68 14.58
CA VAL A 55 4.68 0.00 15.01
C VAL A 55 5.29 0.69 13.80
N GLY A 56 5.26 2.02 13.79
CA GLY A 56 5.99 2.82 12.81
C GLY A 56 7.41 3.12 13.27
N LYS A 57 8.37 3.19 12.33
CA LYS A 57 9.70 3.75 12.58
C LYS A 57 9.92 4.91 11.63
N TRP A 58 10.08 6.10 12.20
CA TRP A 58 10.41 7.30 11.44
C TRP A 58 11.91 7.53 11.51
N LYS A 59 12.64 7.30 10.41
CA LYS A 59 14.10 7.46 10.34
C LYS A 59 14.45 8.54 9.33
N VAL A 60 14.42 9.78 9.79
CA VAL A 60 14.56 10.97 8.91
C VAL A 60 15.58 11.97 9.46
N GLY A 61 16.53 11.50 10.26
CA GLY A 61 17.64 12.31 10.76
C GLY A 61 17.27 13.22 11.95
N GLN A 62 16.30 12.82 12.78
CA GLN A 62 15.82 13.63 13.91
C GLN A 62 16.89 13.94 14.95
N ASN A 63 17.92 13.10 15.03
CA ASN A 63 19.06 13.22 15.94
C ASN A 63 20.29 13.89 15.29
N ARG A 64 20.13 14.48 14.10
CA ARG A 64 21.23 15.15 13.38
C ARG A 64 21.12 16.67 13.52
N PRO A 65 22.26 17.38 13.53
CA PRO A 65 22.27 18.84 13.46
C PRO A 65 21.50 19.37 12.23
N PRO A 66 20.99 20.62 12.29
CA PRO A 66 20.26 21.23 11.18
C PRO A 66 21.04 21.22 9.86
N GLU A 67 22.34 21.51 9.91
CA GLU A 67 23.24 21.49 8.75
C GLU A 67 23.30 20.12 8.05
N ASP A 68 23.47 19.03 8.81
CA ASP A 68 23.46 17.66 8.26
C ASP A 68 22.14 17.35 7.56
N ARG A 69 21.01 17.78 8.16
CA ARG A 69 19.68 17.57 7.59
C ARG A 69 19.50 18.38 6.31
N ALA A 70 20.00 19.61 6.27
CA ALA A 70 19.96 20.45 5.07
C ALA A 70 20.75 19.80 3.92
N GLY A 71 21.95 19.27 4.20
CA GLY A 71 22.76 18.57 3.20
C GLY A 71 22.09 17.32 2.66
N VAL A 72 21.44 16.52 3.51
CA VAL A 72 20.65 15.36 3.08
C VAL A 72 19.49 15.78 2.16
N VAL A 73 18.77 16.84 2.53
CA VAL A 73 17.65 17.35 1.71
C VAL A 73 18.14 17.85 0.36
N GLU A 74 19.27 18.54 0.30
CA GLU A 74 19.87 19.01 -0.94
C GLU A 74 20.28 17.84 -1.83
N GLY A 75 21.04 16.88 -1.28
CA GLY A 75 21.48 15.69 -2.01
C GLY A 75 20.31 14.90 -2.60
N LEU A 76 19.27 14.64 -1.80
CA LEU A 76 18.05 13.95 -2.26
C LEU A 76 17.28 14.76 -3.32
N SER A 77 17.35 16.09 -3.29
CA SER A 77 16.69 16.93 -4.30
C SER A 77 17.43 16.88 -5.65
N GLN A 78 18.73 16.59 -5.64
CA GLN A 78 19.56 16.46 -6.84
C GLN A 78 19.53 15.05 -7.44
N GLU A 79 19.32 14.01 -6.62
CA GLU A 79 19.22 12.61 -7.07
C GLU A 79 18.01 12.37 -8.01
N GLY A 80 16.92 13.11 -7.80
CA GLY A 80 15.71 13.01 -8.60
C GLY A 80 14.87 11.75 -8.31
N GLY A 81 13.65 11.72 -8.84
CA GLY A 81 12.70 10.60 -8.65
C GLY A 81 11.80 10.72 -7.42
N ASP A 82 10.66 10.04 -7.48
CA ASP A 82 9.57 10.22 -6.52
C ASP A 82 9.96 9.83 -5.09
N ALA A 83 10.77 8.78 -4.94
CA ALA A 83 11.22 8.30 -3.63
C ALA A 83 12.17 9.30 -2.95
N ALA A 84 13.13 9.85 -3.69
CA ALA A 84 14.07 10.84 -3.17
C ALA A 84 13.35 12.15 -2.80
N ALA A 85 12.44 12.61 -3.68
CA ALA A 85 11.60 13.78 -3.42
C ALA A 85 10.69 13.59 -2.20
N ALA A 86 10.10 12.40 -2.03
CA ALA A 86 9.31 12.07 -0.85
C ALA A 86 10.17 12.11 0.42
N MET A 87 11.34 11.48 0.43
CA MET A 87 12.22 11.45 1.59
C MET A 87 12.73 12.86 1.96
N ALA A 88 13.12 13.68 0.97
CA ALA A 88 13.53 15.06 1.19
C ALA A 88 12.45 15.88 1.92
N ARG A 89 11.16 15.68 1.55
CA ARG A 89 10.03 16.30 2.27
C ARG A 89 9.93 15.83 3.72
N LEU A 90 10.12 14.54 3.99
CA LEU A 90 10.03 13.99 5.35
C LEU A 90 11.19 14.47 6.24
N VAL A 91 12.42 14.54 5.71
CA VAL A 91 13.59 15.06 6.43
C VAL A 91 13.41 16.55 6.74
N ARG A 92 12.88 17.33 5.78
CA ARG A 92 12.57 18.76 5.97
C ARG A 92 11.50 18.97 7.04
N GLY A 93 10.43 18.17 7.01
CA GLY A 93 9.29 18.28 7.93
C GLY A 93 9.49 17.60 9.28
N SER A 94 10.66 16.99 9.55
CA SER A 94 10.83 16.27 10.80
C SER A 94 10.89 17.23 11.99
N PRO A 95 10.10 17.00 13.06
CA PRO A 95 10.26 17.74 14.30
C PRO A 95 11.69 17.56 14.82
N THR A 96 12.32 18.67 15.17
CA THR A 96 13.54 18.67 15.99
C THR A 96 13.19 18.12 17.37
N ALA A 97 14.01 17.20 17.86
CA ALA A 97 13.90 16.69 19.23
C ALA A 97 14.14 17.80 20.26
#